data_AF-A0A317PC84-F1
#
_entry.id   AF-A0A317PC84-F1
#
_cell.length_a   1.000
_cell.length_b   1.000
_cell.length_c   1.000
_cell.angle_alpha   90.00
_cell.angle_beta   90.00
_cell.angle_gamma   90.00
#
_symmetry.space_group_name_H-M   'P 1'
#
loop_
_entity.id
_entity.type
_entity.pdbx_description
1 polymer ?
#
loop_
_entity_poly.entity_id
_entity_poly.type
_entity_poly.pdbx_seq_one_letter_code
_entity_poly.pdbx_strand_id
1 'polypeptide(L)'
;MSDNETARSPVFASAEAINQFSLPAGAPLAAKAFVALWHASRAHDRPPPAESFDLADLGGTYPYLARICERGGDYGPGGDLIWAECATMASWPFARPVIGKPLSESLPAHSVRRVQAAFREVIATGMPSYFEITTWLHDGSELALGRLAVPVEGALGSVDLLALWVPRDDIR
;
A
#
# COMPACT_ATOMS: atom_id res chain seq x y z
N MET A 1 -37.79 -13.54 -4.91
CA MET A 1 -36.71 -14.45 -4.50
C MET A 1 -35.45 -13.63 -4.60
N SER A 2 -34.96 -13.14 -3.45
CA SER A 2 -33.77 -12.30 -3.39
C SER A 2 -32.57 -13.23 -3.35
N ASP A 3 -31.81 -13.26 -4.43
CA ASP A 3 -30.57 -14.03 -4.49
C ASP A 3 -29.56 -13.41 -3.53
N ASN A 4 -29.15 -14.24 -2.58
CA ASN A 4 -28.16 -13.95 -1.55
C ASN A 4 -26.80 -13.83 -2.25
N GLU A 5 -26.39 -12.62 -2.61
CA GLU A 5 -25.01 -12.35 -3.02
C GLU A 5 -24.12 -12.72 -1.83
N THR A 6 -23.52 -13.89 -1.93
CA THR A 6 -22.55 -14.38 -0.96
C THR A 6 -21.35 -13.46 -1.08
N ALA A 7 -21.23 -12.51 -0.14
CA ALA A 7 -20.02 -11.74 0.05
C ALA A 7 -18.87 -12.75 0.15
N ARG A 8 -18.08 -12.88 -0.92
CA ARG A 8 -16.90 -13.71 -0.92
C ARG A 8 -15.96 -13.05 0.07
N SER A 9 -15.84 -13.63 1.27
CA SER A 9 -14.76 -13.27 2.16
C SER A 9 -13.45 -13.37 1.38
N PRO A 10 -12.57 -12.36 1.45
CA PRO A 10 -11.31 -12.38 0.74
C PRO A 10 -10.56 -13.67 1.09
N VAL A 11 -10.12 -14.40 0.07
CA VAL A 11 -9.26 -15.56 0.24
C VAL A 11 -7.87 -15.01 0.54
N PHE A 12 -7.61 -14.75 1.82
CA PHE A 12 -6.26 -14.39 2.26
C PHE A 12 -5.31 -15.54 1.92
N ALA A 13 -4.13 -15.19 1.45
CA ALA A 13 -3.02 -16.13 1.36
C ALA A 13 -2.81 -16.80 2.72
N SER A 14 -2.28 -18.03 2.68
CA SER A 14 -2.00 -18.74 3.91
C SER A 14 -1.07 -17.92 4.81
N ALA A 15 -1.26 -18.04 6.12
CA ALA A 15 -0.38 -17.45 7.11
C ALA A 15 1.10 -17.74 6.82
N GLU A 16 1.38 -18.93 6.31
CA GLU A 16 2.70 -19.36 5.87
C GLU A 16 3.27 -18.51 4.73
N ALA A 17 2.49 -18.24 3.67
CA ALA A 17 2.94 -17.40 2.57
C ALA A 17 3.20 -15.96 3.03
N ILE A 18 2.34 -15.44 3.92
CA ILE A 18 2.52 -14.13 4.54
C ILE A 18 3.78 -14.11 5.44
N ASN A 19 4.04 -15.19 6.20
CA ASN A 19 5.25 -15.35 7.03
C ASN A 19 6.54 -15.41 6.22
N GLN A 20 6.47 -15.93 4.98
CA GLN A 20 7.62 -16.11 4.10
C GLN A 20 7.93 -14.85 3.27
N PHE A 21 7.05 -13.84 3.28
CA PHE A 21 7.34 -12.58 2.61
C PHE A 21 8.63 -11.97 3.18
N SER A 22 9.59 -11.74 2.29
CA SER A 22 10.85 -11.10 2.62
C SER A 22 11.21 -10.10 1.53
N LEU A 23 11.80 -8.99 1.95
CA LEU A 23 12.33 -8.00 1.03
C LEU A 23 13.67 -8.50 0.43
N PRO A 24 14.00 -8.10 -0.80
CA PRO A 24 15.31 -8.38 -1.37
C PRO A 24 16.42 -7.77 -0.51
N ALA A 25 17.61 -8.37 -0.56
CA ALA A 25 18.75 -7.94 0.25
C ALA A 25 19.11 -6.45 0.05
N GLY A 26 18.89 -5.92 -1.16
CA GLY A 26 19.12 -4.52 -1.53
C GLY A 26 18.00 -3.53 -1.15
N ALA A 27 16.88 -3.98 -0.55
CA ALA A 27 15.81 -3.07 -0.18
C ALA A 27 16.29 -2.03 0.87
N PRO A 28 15.82 -0.77 0.78
CA PRO A 28 16.15 0.27 1.75
C PRO A 28 15.85 -0.13 3.19
N LEU A 29 16.68 0.33 4.13
CA LEU A 29 16.52 0.04 5.55
C LEU A 29 15.15 0.45 6.08
N ALA A 30 14.61 1.58 5.60
CA ALA A 30 13.28 2.06 5.96
C ALA A 30 12.18 1.04 5.57
N ALA A 31 12.26 0.44 4.37
CA ALA A 31 11.30 -0.58 3.94
C ALA A 31 11.42 -1.84 4.81
N LYS A 32 12.65 -2.28 5.13
CA LYS A 32 12.89 -3.43 6.02
C LYS A 32 12.34 -3.19 7.43
N ALA A 33 12.58 -2.01 7.99
CA ALA A 33 12.06 -1.64 9.29
C ALA A 33 10.53 -1.61 9.30
N PHE A 34 9.90 -1.08 8.23
CA PHE A 34 8.45 -1.05 8.12
C PHE A 34 7.83 -2.44 7.99
N VAL A 35 8.44 -3.35 7.21
CA VAL A 35 8.00 -4.75 7.12
C VAL A 35 8.10 -5.45 8.48
N ALA A 36 9.17 -5.20 9.23
CA ALA A 36 9.31 -5.75 10.59
C ALA A 36 8.22 -5.22 11.54
N LEU A 37 7.91 -3.92 11.49
CA LEU A 37 6.81 -3.31 12.23
C LEU A 37 5.47 -3.95 11.88
N TRP A 38 5.19 -4.12 10.58
CA TRP A 38 3.98 -4.77 10.10
C TRP A 38 3.88 -6.24 10.58
N HIS A 39 4.96 -7.01 10.48
CA HIS A 39 5.00 -8.38 11.00
C HIS A 39 4.83 -8.46 12.52
N ALA A 40 5.35 -7.49 13.28
CA ALA A 40 5.22 -7.46 14.73
C ALA A 40 3.78 -7.13 15.19
N SER A 41 3.02 -6.44 14.34
CA SER A 41 1.67 -5.95 14.68
C SER A 41 0.56 -6.96 14.35
N ARG A 42 0.89 -8.07 13.68
CA ARG A 42 -0.11 -9.03 13.18
C ARG A 42 -0.48 -10.09 14.21
N ALA A 43 -1.73 -10.56 14.17
CA ALA A 43 -2.11 -11.84 14.73
C ALA A 43 -1.69 -12.97 13.77
N HIS A 44 -1.34 -14.16 14.28
CA HIS A 44 -0.62 -15.22 13.54
C HIS A 44 -1.01 -15.39 12.06
N ASP A 45 -2.31 -15.44 11.76
CA ASP A 45 -2.82 -15.79 10.43
C ASP A 45 -3.59 -14.67 9.74
N ARG A 46 -3.48 -13.43 10.22
CA ARG A 46 -4.28 -12.31 9.72
C ARG A 46 -3.45 -11.04 9.53
N PRO A 47 -3.76 -10.20 8.52
CA PRO A 47 -3.21 -8.86 8.47
C PRO A 47 -3.49 -8.11 9.79
N PRO A 48 -2.60 -7.20 10.21
CA PRO A 48 -2.87 -6.36 11.37
C PRO A 48 -4.05 -5.40 11.10
N PRO A 49 -4.79 -4.98 12.14
CA PRO A 49 -5.82 -3.97 12.00
C PRO A 49 -5.24 -2.66 11.49
N ALA A 50 -5.94 -1.97 10.58
CA ALA A 50 -5.49 -0.67 10.05
C ALA A 50 -5.31 0.36 11.18
N GLU A 51 -6.14 0.32 12.22
CA GLU A 51 -6.04 1.18 13.40
C GLU A 51 -4.79 0.97 14.26
N SER A 52 -4.03 -0.10 14.02
CA SER A 52 -2.72 -0.32 14.68
C SER A 52 -1.63 0.61 14.13
N PHE A 53 -1.92 1.37 13.08
CA PHE A 53 -0.96 2.25 12.40
C PHE A 53 -1.49 3.68 12.38
N ASP A 54 -1.03 4.51 13.32
CA ASP A 54 -1.26 5.94 13.29
C ASP A 54 -0.30 6.59 12.27
N LEU A 55 -0.82 7.02 11.12
CA LEU A 55 0.00 7.61 10.05
C LEU A 55 0.52 9.01 10.40
N ALA A 56 -0.11 9.72 11.34
CA ALA A 56 0.39 11.00 11.82
C ALA A 56 1.67 10.79 12.64
N ASP A 57 1.66 9.80 13.54
CA ASP A 57 2.83 9.44 14.36
C ASP A 57 3.93 8.78 13.52
N LEU A 58 3.56 7.85 12.63
CA LEU A 58 4.50 7.15 11.76
C LEU A 58 5.12 8.07 10.70
N GLY A 59 4.47 9.17 10.34
CA GLY A 59 4.90 10.07 9.27
C GLY A 59 6.27 10.71 9.49
N GLY A 60 6.73 10.86 10.74
CA GLY A 60 8.09 11.32 11.03
C GLY A 60 9.18 10.33 10.59
N THR A 61 8.86 9.02 10.59
CA THR A 61 9.79 7.95 10.18
C THR A 61 9.54 7.50 8.74
N TYR A 62 8.27 7.48 8.33
CA TYR A 62 7.80 6.98 7.05
C TYR A 62 6.99 8.07 6.32
N PRO A 63 7.66 9.09 5.78
CA PRO A 63 7.00 10.32 5.36
C PRO A 63 6.18 10.16 4.07
N TYR A 64 6.45 9.11 3.28
CA TYR A 64 5.67 8.72 2.10
C TYR A 64 4.79 7.48 2.36
N LEU A 65 4.28 7.34 3.58
CA LEU A 65 3.33 6.30 3.95
C LEU A 65 1.90 6.76 3.66
N ALA A 66 1.09 5.87 3.10
CA ALA A 66 -0.33 6.11 2.87
C ALA A 66 -1.16 4.85 3.14
N ARG A 67 -2.42 5.06 3.56
CA ARG A 67 -3.44 4.02 3.55
C ARG A 67 -4.25 4.12 2.26
N ILE A 68 -4.36 3.01 1.56
CA ILE A 68 -5.13 2.88 0.32
C ILE A 68 -6.28 1.92 0.57
N CYS A 69 -7.48 2.28 0.14
CA CYS A 69 -8.64 1.38 0.17
C CYS A 69 -9.36 1.39 -1.17
N GLU A 70 -10.17 0.35 -1.41
CA GLU A 70 -11.14 0.37 -2.50
C GLU A 70 -12.34 1.24 -2.08
N ARG A 71 -12.73 2.18 -2.95
CA ARG A 71 -13.95 2.95 -2.75
C ARG A 71 -15.16 2.05 -2.94
N GLY A 72 -15.89 1.76 -1.86
CA GLY A 72 -17.15 1.01 -1.91
C GLY A 72 -18.31 1.82 -2.48
N GLY A 73 -19.11 1.19 -3.36
CA GLY A 73 -20.40 1.69 -3.90
C GLY A 73 -20.57 1.31 -5.38
N ASP A 74 -21.75 0.77 -5.76
CA ASP A 74 -22.36 0.36 -7.07
C ASP A 74 -21.50 -0.19 -8.24
N TYR A 75 -20.21 0.07 -8.25
CA TYR A 75 -19.21 -0.55 -9.08
C TYR A 75 -18.81 -1.81 -8.33
N GLY A 76 -19.12 -2.97 -8.90
CA GLY A 76 -18.80 -4.28 -8.34
C GLY A 76 -17.30 -4.49 -8.09
N PRO A 77 -16.83 -5.75 -7.92
CA PRO A 77 -15.41 -6.02 -7.74
C PRO A 77 -14.58 -5.30 -8.83
N GLY A 78 -13.70 -4.38 -8.42
CA GLY A 78 -12.98 -3.49 -9.35
C GLY A 78 -13.15 -1.97 -9.14
N GLY A 79 -13.77 -1.50 -8.05
CA GLY A 79 -13.90 -0.06 -7.73
C GLY A 79 -12.57 0.71 -7.69
N ASP A 80 -12.61 2.04 -7.75
CA ASP A 80 -11.40 2.87 -7.74
C ASP A 80 -10.63 2.75 -6.42
N LEU A 81 -9.30 2.62 -6.53
CA LEU A 81 -8.40 2.75 -5.38
C LEU A 81 -8.25 4.22 -5.03
N ILE A 82 -8.44 4.56 -3.76
CA ILE A 82 -8.37 5.94 -3.27
C ILE A 82 -7.31 6.11 -2.18
N TRP A 83 -6.81 7.34 -2.05
CA TRP A 83 -6.03 7.76 -0.89
C TRP A 83 -6.94 7.88 0.33
N ALA A 84 -6.92 6.89 1.22
CA ALA A 84 -7.75 6.90 2.43
C ALA A 84 -7.13 7.79 3.52
N GLU A 85 -5.81 7.71 3.66
CA GLU A 85 -5.04 8.47 4.62
C GLU A 85 -3.60 8.60 4.12
N CYS A 86 -2.90 9.65 4.55
CA CYS A 86 -1.51 9.88 4.19
C CYS A 86 -0.76 10.41 5.41
N ALA A 87 0.49 9.98 5.56
CA ALA A 87 1.42 10.62 6.46
C ALA A 87 1.52 12.12 6.15
N THR A 88 1.59 12.94 7.18
CA THR A 88 1.71 14.40 7.00
C THR A 88 3.10 14.72 6.47
N MET A 89 3.17 15.20 5.22
CA MET A 89 4.41 15.63 4.61
C MET A 89 4.22 16.89 3.77
N ALA A 90 5.23 17.77 3.80
CA ALA A 90 5.24 19.02 3.05
C ALA A 90 5.34 18.82 1.53
N SER A 91 6.09 17.81 1.08
CA SER A 91 6.30 17.53 -0.35
C SER A 91 6.35 16.03 -0.61
N TRP A 92 5.45 15.53 -1.46
CA TRP A 92 5.52 14.18 -1.99
C TRP A 92 6.42 14.16 -3.24
N PRO A 93 7.03 13.02 -3.60
CA PRO A 93 7.89 12.94 -4.78
C PRO A 93 7.10 13.04 -6.09
N PHE A 94 5.77 13.16 -5.98
CA PHE A 94 4.81 13.33 -7.06
C PHE A 94 3.68 14.27 -6.63
N ALA A 95 2.69 14.46 -7.50
CA ALA A 95 1.56 15.33 -7.20
C ALA A 95 0.92 14.92 -5.86
N ARG A 96 0.75 15.88 -4.95
CA ARG A 96 0.31 15.61 -3.58
C ARG A 96 -0.94 14.71 -3.55
N PRO A 97 -0.93 13.60 -2.79
CA PRO A 97 -2.13 12.81 -2.51
C PRO A 97 -3.27 13.69 -1.99
N VAL A 98 -4.47 13.47 -2.52
CA VAL A 98 -5.69 14.11 -2.04
C VAL A 98 -6.59 13.03 -1.44
N ILE A 99 -6.89 13.15 -0.15
CA ILE A 99 -7.71 12.17 0.56
C ILE A 99 -9.09 12.05 -0.09
N GLY A 100 -9.56 10.81 -0.25
CA GLY A 100 -10.82 10.47 -0.93
C GLY A 100 -10.75 10.52 -2.46
N LYS A 101 -9.61 10.88 -3.06
CA LYS A 101 -9.43 10.91 -4.51
C LYS A 101 -8.76 9.65 -5.05
N PRO A 102 -9.02 9.29 -6.31
CA PRO A 102 -8.36 8.19 -6.97
C PRO A 102 -6.84 8.34 -6.99
N LEU A 103 -6.13 7.21 -6.92
CA LEU A 103 -4.67 7.16 -7.05
C LEU A 103 -4.17 7.80 -8.34
N SER A 104 -4.96 7.72 -9.42
CA SER A 104 -4.64 8.26 -10.73
C SER A 104 -4.54 9.78 -10.79
N GLU A 105 -5.10 10.51 -9.82
CA GLU A 105 -4.98 11.98 -9.77
C GLU A 105 -3.59 12.43 -9.28
N SER A 106 -2.87 11.57 -8.55
CA SER A 106 -1.58 11.91 -7.92
C SER A 106 -0.40 11.16 -8.53
N LEU A 107 -0.63 9.92 -8.97
CA LEU A 107 0.42 9.09 -9.56
C LEU A 107 0.70 9.46 -11.03
N PRO A 108 1.94 9.34 -11.52
CA PRO A 108 2.28 9.60 -12.90
C PRO A 108 1.56 8.65 -13.84
N ALA A 109 1.17 9.19 -15.00
CA ALA A 109 0.43 8.46 -16.02
C ALA A 109 1.14 7.17 -16.50
N HIS A 110 2.48 7.15 -16.50
CA HIS A 110 3.25 5.99 -16.95
C HIS A 110 3.32 4.85 -15.91
N SER A 111 3.13 5.14 -14.62
CA SER A 111 3.26 4.16 -13.54
C SER A 111 1.90 3.75 -12.93
N VAL A 112 0.89 4.62 -12.99
CA VAL A 112 -0.41 4.42 -12.32
C VAL A 112 -1.04 3.06 -12.58
N ARG A 113 -1.06 2.58 -13.82
CA ARG A 113 -1.67 1.27 -14.16
C ARG A 113 -0.96 0.11 -13.45
N ARG A 114 0.38 0.14 -13.40
CA ARG A 114 1.18 -0.89 -12.73
C ARG A 114 1.00 -0.84 -11.21
N VAL A 115 0.96 0.36 -10.65
CA VAL A 115 0.74 0.54 -9.20
C VAL A 115 -0.65 0.05 -8.78
N GLN A 116 -1.69 0.43 -9.52
CA GLN A 116 -3.05 -0.03 -9.24
C GLN A 116 -3.18 -1.54 -9.37
N ALA A 117 -2.61 -2.15 -10.43
CA ALA A 117 -2.63 -3.60 -10.59
C ALA A 117 -1.97 -4.32 -9.40
N ALA A 118 -0.78 -3.86 -8.98
CA ALA A 118 -0.08 -4.46 -7.85
C ALA A 118 -0.83 -4.27 -6.51
N PHE A 119 -1.44 -3.11 -6.29
CA PHE A 119 -2.27 -2.90 -5.09
C PHE A 119 -3.51 -3.79 -5.08
N ARG A 120 -4.21 -3.93 -6.22
CA ARG A 120 -5.34 -4.86 -6.34
C ARG A 120 -4.93 -6.30 -6.10
N GLU A 121 -3.75 -6.70 -6.57
CA GLU A 121 -3.22 -8.04 -6.29
C GLU A 121 -3.00 -8.25 -4.79
N VAL A 122 -2.42 -7.28 -4.07
CA VAL A 122 -2.26 -7.37 -2.60
C VAL A 122 -3.62 -7.44 -1.91
N ILE A 123 -4.62 -6.67 -2.34
CA ILE A 123 -5.99 -6.71 -1.78
C ILE A 123 -6.64 -8.07 -2.03
N ALA A 124 -6.55 -8.57 -3.26
CA ALA A 124 -7.20 -9.82 -3.67
C ALA A 124 -6.57 -11.06 -3.02
N THR A 125 -5.25 -11.03 -2.78
CA THR A 125 -4.48 -12.19 -2.31
C THR A 125 -4.08 -12.08 -0.83
N GLY A 126 -4.09 -10.89 -0.23
CA GLY A 126 -3.46 -10.65 1.07
C GLY A 126 -1.93 -10.84 1.07
N MET A 127 -1.28 -10.91 -0.09
CA MET A 127 0.18 -11.04 -0.18
C MET A 127 0.85 -9.67 -0.28
N PRO A 128 1.79 -9.32 0.61
CA PRO A 128 2.59 -8.12 0.44
C PRO A 128 3.32 -8.07 -0.90
N SER A 129 3.52 -6.85 -1.42
CA SER A 129 4.19 -6.59 -2.69
C SER A 129 5.30 -5.58 -2.51
N TYR A 130 6.48 -5.88 -3.04
CA TYR A 130 7.59 -4.92 -3.13
C TYR A 130 8.05 -4.77 -4.57
N PHE A 131 8.27 -3.54 -5.01
CA PHE A 131 8.76 -3.21 -6.35
C PHE A 131 9.86 -2.16 -6.26
N GLU A 132 11.02 -2.44 -6.85
CA GLU A 132 12.26 -1.72 -6.53
C GLU A 132 12.42 -0.36 -7.20
N ILE A 133 11.98 -0.19 -8.46
CA ILE A 133 12.35 1.00 -9.22
C ILE A 133 11.16 1.52 -10.01
N THR A 134 10.62 2.65 -9.57
CA THR A 134 10.08 3.65 -10.50
C THR A 134 11.04 4.83 -10.43
N THR A 135 11.56 5.29 -11.56
CA THR A 135 12.36 6.52 -11.61
C THR A 135 11.47 7.71 -11.97
N TRP A 136 11.75 8.85 -11.35
CA TRP A 136 10.89 10.03 -11.37
C TRP A 136 11.73 11.27 -11.58
N LEU A 137 11.27 12.22 -12.38
CA LEU A 137 11.84 13.56 -12.36
C LEU A 137 11.22 14.34 -11.20
N HIS A 138 12.01 14.65 -10.18
CA HIS A 138 11.66 15.48 -9.04
C HIS A 138 12.68 16.63 -8.93
N ASP A 139 12.23 17.88 -9.00
CA ASP A 139 13.09 19.08 -8.94
C ASP A 139 14.32 19.04 -9.87
N GLY A 140 14.13 18.52 -11.10
CA GLY A 140 15.19 18.43 -12.11
C GLY A 140 16.17 17.27 -11.91
N SER A 141 15.96 16.42 -10.90
CA SER A 141 16.77 15.22 -10.63
C SER A 141 15.95 13.94 -10.78
N GLU A 142 16.59 12.85 -11.20
CA GLU A 142 15.96 11.54 -11.24
C GLU A 142 15.97 10.92 -9.82
N LEU A 143 14.79 10.75 -9.23
CA LEU A 143 14.59 10.08 -7.95
C LEU A 143 14.13 8.66 -8.22
N ALA A 144 14.89 7.66 -7.77
CA ALA A 144 14.45 6.27 -7.78
C ALA A 144 13.70 5.96 -6.49
N LEU A 145 12.50 5.40 -6.61
CA LEU A 145 11.68 4.97 -5.47
C LEU A 145 11.38 3.48 -5.54
N GLY A 146 11.56 2.81 -4.40
CA GLY A 146 10.94 1.52 -4.13
C GLY A 146 9.53 1.71 -3.57
N ARG A 147 8.61 0.81 -3.92
CA ARG A 147 7.23 0.79 -3.40
C ARG A 147 7.00 -0.53 -2.67
N LEU A 148 6.63 -0.43 -1.41
CA LEU A 148 6.12 -1.51 -0.58
C LEU A 148 4.63 -1.34 -0.40
N ALA A 149 3.87 -2.43 -0.51
CA ALA A 149 2.49 -2.51 -0.06
C ALA A 149 2.32 -3.74 0.82
N VAL A 150 1.69 -3.54 1.97
CA VAL A 150 1.31 -4.60 2.90
C VAL A 150 -0.20 -4.49 3.17
N PRO A 151 -0.93 -5.61 3.28
CA PRO A 151 -2.34 -5.59 3.59
C PRO A 151 -2.58 -5.26 5.07
N VAL A 152 -3.71 -4.64 5.36
CA VAL A 152 -4.23 -4.43 6.72
C VAL A 152 -5.73 -4.72 6.73
N GLU A 153 -6.27 -5.12 7.88
CA GLU A 153 -7.71 -5.28 8.04
C GLU A 153 -8.37 -3.89 8.06
N GLY A 154 -9.22 -3.64 7.08
CA GLY A 154 -10.04 -2.44 6.99
C GLY A 154 -11.39 -2.61 7.70
N ALA A 155 -12.26 -1.61 7.57
CA ALA A 155 -13.57 -1.63 8.20
C ALA A 155 -14.45 -2.78 7.65
N LEU A 156 -15.28 -3.37 8.51
CA LEU A 156 -16.26 -4.40 8.12
C LEU A 156 -15.65 -5.62 7.41
N GLY A 157 -14.38 -5.93 7.67
CA GLY A 157 -13.68 -7.07 7.08
C GLY A 157 -13.17 -6.81 5.66
N SER A 158 -13.10 -5.55 5.21
CA SER A 158 -12.40 -5.17 3.98
C SER A 158 -10.89 -5.37 4.13
N VAL A 159 -10.20 -5.41 2.99
CA VAL A 159 -8.74 -5.39 2.95
C VAL A 159 -8.30 -4.03 2.44
N ASP A 160 -7.64 -3.28 3.31
CA ASP A 160 -6.96 -2.04 2.97
C ASP A 160 -5.46 -2.33 2.78
N LEU A 161 -4.71 -1.32 2.38
CA LEU A 161 -3.27 -1.40 2.19
C LEU A 161 -2.58 -0.28 2.93
N LEU A 162 -1.43 -0.59 3.52
CA LEU A 162 -0.40 0.41 3.80
C LEU A 162 0.61 0.38 2.66
N ALA A 163 0.71 1.51 1.96
CA ALA A 163 1.65 1.72 0.86
C ALA A 163 2.75 2.69 1.30
N LEU A 164 4.00 2.25 1.19
CA LEU A 164 5.18 3.03 1.52
C LEU A 164 6.04 3.19 0.27
N TRP A 165 6.35 4.44 -0.07
CA TRP A 165 7.40 4.77 -1.02
C TRP A 165 8.71 5.08 -0.28
N VAL A 166 9.83 4.51 -0.73
CA VAL A 166 11.15 4.71 -0.13
C VAL A 166 12.16 5.16 -1.19
N PRO A 167 12.90 6.26 -0.96
CA PRO A 167 14.05 6.61 -1.79
C PRO A 167 15.07 5.47 -1.88
N ARG A 168 15.64 5.30 -3.08
CA ARG A 168 16.75 4.39 -3.38
C ARG A 168 18.01 5.24 -3.55
N ASP A 169 18.80 5.35 -2.49
CA ASP A 169 20.06 6.10 -2.52
C ASP A 169 21.17 5.39 -3.31
N ASP A 170 20.98 4.10 -3.60
CA ASP A 170 21.90 3.23 -4.32
C ASP A 170 21.81 3.35 -5.85
N ILE A 171 20.85 4.13 -6.34
CA ILE A 171 20.62 4.40 -7.77
C ILE A 171 20.84 5.91 -7.97
N ARG A 172 22.07 6.29 -8.34
CA ARG A 172 22.45 7.65 -8.72
C ARG A 172 23.18 7.62 -10.05
#